data_AF-A0AAV5XJL7-F1
#
_entry.id   AF-A0AAV5XJL7-F1
#
_cell.length_a   1.000
_cell.length_b   1.000
_cell.length_c   1.000
_cell.angle_alpha   90.00
_cell.angle_beta   90.00
_cell.angle_gamma   90.00
#
_symmetry.space_group_name_H-M   'P 1'
#
loop_
_entity.id
_entity.type
_entity.pdbx_description
1 polymer ?
#
loop_
_entity_poly.entity_id
_entity_poly.type
_entity_poly.pdbx_seq_one_letter_code
_entity_poly.pdbx_strand_id
1 'polypeptide(L)'
;SDVALLFTDVNMRGPFDGIALARWIRGQRPELPVIVTSGSATPAEVQVPCGGRFLAKPYAPEALPRIVAEALASGVEHRLLH
;
A
#
# COMPACT_ATOMS: atom_id res chain seq x y z
N SER A 1 -5.54 4.10 18.76
CA SER A 1 -5.52 4.85 17.50
C SER A 1 -5.77 3.86 16.37
N ASP A 2 -6.73 4.13 15.49
CA ASP A 2 -6.99 3.26 14.32
C ASP A 2 -6.02 3.59 13.18
N VAL A 3 -5.60 2.56 12.44
CA VAL A 3 -4.73 2.68 11.27
C VAL A 3 -5.62 2.71 10.04
N ALA A 4 -5.50 3.76 9.22
CA ALA A 4 -6.35 3.97 8.05
C ALA A 4 -5.72 3.50 6.72
N LEU A 5 -4.40 3.31 6.68
CA LEU A 5 -3.66 2.90 5.49
C LEU A 5 -2.27 2.35 5.87
N LEU A 6 -1.77 1.38 5.10
CA LEU A 6 -0.36 0.97 5.14
C LEU A 6 0.39 1.56 3.94
N PHE A 7 1.47 2.30 4.20
CA PHE A 7 2.46 2.69 3.20
C PHE A 7 3.81 2.04 3.55
N THR A 8 4.38 1.24 2.64
CA THR A 8 5.60 0.47 2.93
C THR A 8 6.56 0.41 1.75
N ASP A 9 7.86 0.36 2.04
CA ASP A 9 8.89 0.10 1.03
C ASP A 9 9.01 -1.40 0.77
N VAL A 10 9.28 -1.80 -0.49
CA VAL A 10 9.55 -3.21 -0.80
C VAL A 10 10.81 -3.68 -0.07
N ASN A 11 11.90 -2.92 -0.15
CA ASN A 11 13.22 -3.32 0.34
C ASN A 11 13.45 -2.83 1.77
N MET A 12 12.81 -3.47 2.75
CA MET A 12 13.09 -3.20 4.16
C MET A 12 14.26 -4.03 4.68
N ARG A 13 15.09 -3.45 5.54
CA ARG A 13 16.09 -4.21 6.31
C ARG A 13 15.38 -4.97 7.41
N GLY A 14 15.42 -6.30 7.39
CA GLY A 14 14.81 -7.15 8.41
C GLY A 14 14.30 -8.49 7.85
N PRO A 15 13.58 -9.28 8.66
CA PRO A 15 13.09 -10.60 8.27
C PRO A 15 11.86 -10.57 7.35
N PHE A 16 11.20 -9.41 7.22
CA PHE A 16 10.02 -9.22 6.38
C PHE A 16 10.26 -8.09 5.39
N ASP A 17 10.04 -8.35 4.11
CA ASP A 17 9.96 -7.32 3.09
C ASP A 17 8.58 -6.63 3.10
N GLY A 18 8.45 -5.52 2.38
CA GLY A 18 7.21 -4.74 2.35
C GLY A 18 6.02 -5.50 1.79
N ILE A 19 6.26 -6.51 0.96
CA ILE A 19 5.22 -7.31 0.32
C ILE A 19 4.70 -8.39 1.23
N ALA A 20 5.58 -9.05 1.99
CA ALA A 20 5.18 -9.95 3.05
C ALA A 20 4.30 -9.21 4.08
N LEU A 21 4.69 -7.99 4.47
CA LEU A 21 3.89 -7.16 5.37
C LEU A 21 2.54 -6.77 4.76
N ALA A 22 2.54 -6.32 3.50
CA ALA A 22 1.31 -5.95 2.77
C ALA A 22 0.32 -7.11 2.67
N ARG A 23 0.82 -8.32 2.38
CA ARG A 23 -0.01 -9.54 2.32
C ARG A 23 -0.54 -9.93 3.69
N TRP A 24 0.32 -9.90 4.71
CA TRP A 24 -0.07 -10.24 6.07
C TRP A 24 -1.18 -9.32 6.58
N ILE A 25 -1.03 -7.99 6.43
CA ILE A 25 -2.06 -7.06 6.91
C ILE A 25 -3.36 -7.22 6.14
N ARG A 26 -3.32 -7.46 4.83
CA ARG A 26 -4.49 -7.70 3.98
C ARG A 26 -5.23 -9.00 4.32
N GLY A 27 -4.54 -9.99 4.89
CA GLY A 27 -5.16 -11.20 5.43
C GLY A 27 -5.91 -10.96 6.75
N GLN A 28 -5.51 -9.94 7.52
CA GLN A 28 -6.13 -9.59 8.81
C GLN A 28 -7.18 -8.47 8.68
N ARG A 29 -6.94 -7.51 7.77
CA ARG A 29 -7.79 -6.35 7.47
C ARG A 29 -7.93 -6.20 5.96
N PRO A 30 -8.82 -6.99 5.32
CA PRO A 30 -9.02 -6.95 3.87
C PRO A 30 -9.39 -5.56 3.33
N GLU A 31 -10.02 -4.74 4.13
CA GLU A 31 -10.46 -3.38 3.78
C GLU A 31 -9.36 -2.33 3.93
N LEU A 32 -8.24 -2.64 4.61
CA LEU A 32 -7.17 -1.67 4.83
C LEU A 32 -6.44 -1.37 3.51
N PRO A 33 -6.45 -0.11 3.03
CA PRO A 33 -5.71 0.26 1.83
C PRO A 33 -4.21 0.04 2.05
N VAL A 34 -3.54 -0.48 1.01
CA VAL A 34 -2.10 -0.69 1.01
C VAL A 34 -1.47 0.01 -0.18
N ILE A 35 -0.41 0.77 0.09
CA ILE A 35 0.45 1.37 -0.91
C ILE A 35 1.87 0.84 -0.70
N VAL A 36 2.45 0.25 -1.75
CA VAL A 36 3.82 -0.24 -1.74
C VAL A 36 4.68 0.65 -2.62
N THR A 37 5.92 0.94 -2.21
CA THR A 37 6.87 1.76 -2.97
C THR A 37 8.19 1.04 -3.16
N SER A 38 8.87 1.27 -4.28
CA SER A 38 10.23 0.76 -4.54
C SER A 38 10.95 1.64 -5.55
N GLY A 39 12.28 1.75 -5.42
CA GLY A 39 13.14 2.40 -6.42
C GLY A 39 13.87 1.44 -7.34
N SER A 40 13.77 0.13 -7.11
CA SER A 40 14.52 -0.90 -7.83
C SER A 40 13.65 -1.99 -8.42
N ALA A 41 12.33 -1.90 -8.26
CA ALA A 41 11.39 -2.94 -8.68
C ALA A 41 10.18 -2.32 -9.38
N THR A 42 9.60 -3.07 -10.30
CA THR A 42 8.40 -2.74 -11.08
C THR A 42 7.15 -3.32 -10.42
N PRO A 43 5.94 -2.78 -10.71
CA PRO A 43 4.70 -3.35 -10.19
C PRO A 43 4.53 -4.85 -10.49
N ALA A 44 4.99 -5.29 -11.67
CA ALA A 44 4.90 -6.68 -12.11
C ALA A 44 5.79 -7.62 -11.28
N GLU A 45 6.99 -7.17 -10.91
CA GLU A 45 7.92 -7.93 -10.05
C GLU A 45 7.42 -8.01 -8.61
N VAL A 46 6.74 -6.96 -8.15
CA VAL A 46 6.40 -6.73 -6.75
C VAL A 46 5.13 -7.48 -6.32
N GLN A 47 4.36 -8.07 -7.26
CA GLN A 47 3.15 -8.88 -6.99
C GLN A 47 2.26 -8.26 -5.89
N VAL A 48 1.91 -6.99 -6.09
CA VAL A 48 1.10 -6.21 -5.15
C VAL A 48 -0.23 -6.93 -4.89
N PRO A 49 -0.66 -7.10 -3.62
CA PRO A 49 -1.91 -7.79 -3.31
C PRO A 49 -3.11 -7.08 -3.95
N CYS A 50 -4.19 -7.82 -4.20
CA CYS A 50 -5.43 -7.28 -4.78
C CYS A 50 -5.90 -6.03 -4.01
N GLY A 51 -6.31 -4.98 -4.74
CA GLY A 51 -6.70 -3.69 -4.17
C GLY A 51 -5.54 -2.85 -3.60
N GLY A 52 -4.31 -3.36 -3.61
CA GLY A 52 -3.11 -2.60 -3.29
C GLY A 52 -2.65 -1.71 -4.46
N ARG A 53 -1.93 -0.64 -4.12
CA ARG A 53 -1.39 0.33 -5.09
C ARG A 53 0.14 0.34 -5.05
N PHE A 54 0.77 0.70 -6.16
CA PHE A 54 2.23 0.83 -6.27
C PHE A 54 2.65 2.27 -6.56
N LEU A 55 3.69 2.76 -5.91
CA LEU A 55 4.31 4.06 -6.17
C LEU A 55 5.82 3.89 -6.41
N ALA A 56 6.25 4.04 -7.66
CA ALA A 56 7.67 3.93 -8.03
C ALA A 56 8.49 5.12 -7.48
N LYS A 57 9.72 4.85 -7.01
CA LYS A 57 10.71 5.90 -6.68
C LYS A 57 11.64 6.14 -7.87
N PRO A 58 12.11 7.39 -8.09
CA PRO A 58 11.69 8.59 -7.39
C PRO A 58 10.29 9.04 -7.84
N TYR A 59 9.51 9.60 -6.91
CA TYR A 59 8.22 10.20 -7.19
C TYR A 59 8.23 11.70 -6.90
N ALA A 60 7.44 12.46 -7.64
CA ALA A 60 7.25 13.89 -7.37
C ALA A 60 6.60 14.09 -5.99
N PRO A 61 6.89 15.21 -5.29
CA PRO A 61 6.34 15.49 -3.95
C PRO A 61 4.80 15.37 -3.87
N GLU A 62 4.10 15.67 -4.95
CA GLU A 62 2.64 15.67 -5.04
C GLU A 62 2.05 14.27 -5.26
N ALA A 63 2.88 13.31 -5.70
CA ALA A 63 2.42 11.97 -6.03
C ALA A 63 2.00 11.18 -4.79
N LEU A 64 2.74 11.30 -3.69
CA LEU A 64 2.44 10.60 -2.43
C LEU A 64 1.13 11.09 -1.79
N PRO A 65 0.91 12.40 -1.57
CA PRO A 65 -0.36 12.91 -1.05
C PRO A 65 -1.56 12.50 -1.92
N ARG A 66 -1.40 12.56 -3.25
CA ARG A 66 -2.46 12.17 -4.19
C ARG A 66 -2.85 10.70 -4.04
N ILE A 67 -1.87 9.78 -4.10
CA ILE A 67 -2.17 8.34 -4.03
C ILE A 67 -2.73 7.94 -2.65
N VAL A 68 -2.31 8.61 -1.57
CA VAL A 68 -2.86 8.42 -0.22
C VAL A 68 -4.31 8.89 -0.17
N ALA A 69 -4.61 10.08 -0.69
CA ALA A 69 -5.99 10.60 -0.72
C ALA A 69 -6.93 9.68 -1.51
N GLU A 70 -6.49 9.22 -2.68
CA GLU A 70 -7.25 8.27 -3.50
C GLU A 70 -7.48 6.93 -2.78
N ALA A 71 -6.45 6.38 -2.14
CA ALA A 71 -6.55 5.11 -1.41
C ALA A 71 -7.49 5.21 -0.21
N LEU A 72 -7.46 6.32 0.52
CA LEU A 72 -8.35 6.57 1.65
C LEU A 72 -9.80 6.77 1.20
N ALA A 73 -10.04 7.46 0.07
CA ALA A 73 -11.39 7.61 -0.48
C ALA A 73 -12.00 6.24 -0.84
N SER A 74 -11.23 5.36 -1.49
CA SER A 74 -11.68 3.99 -1.81
C SER A 74 -11.97 3.15 -0.55
N GLY A 75 -11.17 3.30 0.51
CA GLY A 75 -11.36 2.58 1.78
C GLY A 75 -12.54 3.11 2.61
N VAL A 76 -12.91 4.38 2.48
CA VAL A 76 -14.11 4.95 3.10
C VAL A 76 -15.36 4.42 2.41
N GLU A 77 -15.39 4.39 1.08
CA GLU A 77 -16.52 3.90 0.31
C GLU A 77 -16.85 2.44 0.66
N HIS A 78 -15.82 1.58 0.79
CA HIS A 78 -16.00 0.19 1.22
C HIS A 78 -16.56 0.05 2.65
N ARG A 79 -16.25 0.98 3.56
CA ARG A 79 -16.77 0.95 4.95
C ARG A 79 -18.22 1.43 5.07
N LEU A 80 -18.73 2.18 4.09
CA LEU A 80 -20.13 2.62 4.09
C LEU A 80 -21.09 1.55 3.53
N LEU A 81 -20.54 0.53 2.87
CA LEU A 81 -21.30 -0.59 2.27
C LEU A 81 -21.43 -1.81 3.19
N HIS A 82 -20.90 -1.75 4.42
CA HIS A 82 -20.91 -2.81 5.43
C HIS A 82 -21.20 -2.25 6.82
#